data_AF-A0A239GKW7-F1
#
_entry.id   AF-A0A239GKW7-F1
#
_cell.length_a   1.000
_cell.length_b   1.000
_cell.length_c   1.000
_cell.angle_alpha   90.00
_cell.angle_beta   90.00
_cell.angle_gamma   90.00
#
_symmetry.space_group_name_H-M   'P 1'
#
loop_
_entity.id
_entity.type
_entity.pdbx_description
1 polymer ?
#
loop_
_entity_poly.entity_id
_entity_poly.type
_entity_poly.pdbx_seq_one_letter_code
_entity_poly.pdbx_strand_id
1 'polypeptide(L)'
;MTVVPLVDAGPECGGKAHALAVLMRAGLPVPDGFVVVGPTDPEEIVGRLRGTAVAVRSSGLAEDSAAASFAGQLETVLGARGPAEVLAAVRRCAASAGTDRARGYRAHLGLADEADVPVIVQELIPADRAGALFTRDPRTGADAVVVNASWGLGESVVSGVVVPDEVVVSAAGVRVVVGSKQTRLDLRAQGLVRTPVPAPDRNRPCLAPDEVDRLVALGRRCAEVASRPQDVEWAIDGDRIWLLQSRPITAFGPPLATGVPSGSGRATGPARLVRSVDEFARVRPGDVLVCRATDPTWTPLFRLVAAVVTESGGVLSHAAIVAREFGIPAVVGADRAMVDLTDGAPVTVDGIAGTVTAGSHR
;
A
#
# COMPACT_ATOMS: atom_id res chain seq x y z
N MET A 1 14.08 23.21 5.69
CA MET A 1 15.20 22.86 4.80
C MET A 1 16.21 22.15 5.66
N THR A 2 16.16 20.82 5.69
CA THR A 2 16.88 20.05 6.71
C THR A 2 17.07 18.63 6.22
N VAL A 3 18.30 18.12 6.25
CA VAL A 3 18.55 16.68 6.23
C VAL A 3 18.37 16.16 7.66
N VAL A 4 17.31 15.38 7.87
CA VAL A 4 16.95 14.82 9.18
C VAL A 4 17.42 13.36 9.24
N PRO A 5 18.23 12.95 10.24
CA PRO A 5 18.54 11.53 10.43
C PRO A 5 17.25 10.70 10.54
N LEU A 6 17.20 9.52 9.91
CA LEU A 6 15.95 8.76 9.83
C LEU A 6 15.39 8.41 11.21
N VAL A 7 16.25 8.12 12.20
CA VAL A 7 15.86 7.86 13.59
C VAL A 7 15.17 9.05 14.27
N ASP A 8 15.45 10.27 13.81
CA ASP A 8 14.90 11.52 14.35
C ASP A 8 13.67 12.01 13.60
N ALA A 9 13.24 11.30 12.54
CA ALA A 9 12.14 11.76 11.70
C ALA A 9 10.80 11.84 12.46
N GLY A 10 10.21 13.03 12.46
CA GLY A 10 8.88 13.32 12.99
C GLY A 10 7.78 13.19 11.92
N PRO A 11 6.51 13.45 12.27
CA PRO A 11 5.39 13.40 11.35
C PRO A 11 5.54 14.32 10.12
N GLU A 12 6.24 15.44 10.26
CA GLU A 12 6.55 16.39 9.19
C GLU A 12 7.47 15.81 8.09
N CYS A 13 8.16 14.71 8.38
CA CYS A 13 8.97 13.95 7.42
C CYS A 13 8.13 12.96 6.59
N GLY A 14 6.81 12.92 6.78
CA GLY A 14 5.88 12.04 6.09
C GLY A 14 5.68 10.67 6.75
N GLY A 15 4.63 9.97 6.30
CA GLY A 15 4.14 8.76 6.96
C GLY A 15 5.15 7.62 7.01
N LYS A 16 5.83 7.36 5.88
CA LYS A 16 6.85 6.30 5.76
C LYS A 16 8.05 6.56 6.65
N ALA A 17 8.61 7.77 6.58
CA ALA A 17 9.79 8.13 7.35
C ALA A 17 9.51 8.07 8.85
N HIS A 18 8.37 8.63 9.27
CA HIS A 18 7.95 8.61 10.66
C HIS A 18 7.75 7.18 11.19
N ALA A 19 7.11 6.31 10.41
CA ALA A 19 6.93 4.91 10.76
C ALA A 19 8.27 4.20 10.98
N LEU A 20 9.23 4.36 10.06
CA LEU A 20 10.57 3.79 10.20
C LEU A 20 11.30 4.32 11.44
N ALA A 21 11.21 5.63 11.70
CA ALA A 21 11.83 6.25 12.87
C ALA A 21 11.28 5.69 14.19
N VAL A 22 9.97 5.46 14.27
CA VAL A 22 9.32 4.82 15.43
C VAL A 22 9.89 3.42 15.66
N LEU A 23 10.04 2.62 14.60
CA LEU A 23 10.63 1.28 14.71
C LEU A 23 12.11 1.33 15.15
N MET A 24 12.89 2.25 14.60
CA MET A 24 14.29 2.46 14.98
C MET A 24 14.43 2.80 16.47
N ARG A 25 13.63 3.74 16.97
CA ARG A 25 13.64 4.14 18.40
C ARG A 25 13.19 3.00 19.32
N ALA A 26 12.40 2.05 18.83
CA ALA A 26 12.03 0.82 19.54
C ALA A 26 13.10 -0.28 19.45
N GLY A 27 14.25 -0.01 18.83
CA GLY A 27 15.36 -0.96 18.70
C GLY A 27 15.13 -2.06 17.66
N LEU A 28 14.25 -1.84 16.69
CA LEU A 28 14.03 -2.76 15.57
C LEU A 28 15.08 -2.52 14.46
N PRO A 29 15.48 -3.58 13.71
CA PRO A 29 16.57 -3.50 12.75
C PRO A 29 16.10 -2.85 11.44
N VAL A 30 16.13 -1.53 11.40
CA VAL A 30 15.87 -0.74 10.18
C VAL A 30 17.21 -0.27 9.61
N PRO A 31 17.43 -0.32 8.28
CA PRO A 31 18.64 0.24 7.68
C PRO A 31 18.75 1.73 7.94
N ASP A 32 19.97 2.22 8.16
CA ASP A 32 20.20 3.63 8.45
C ASP A 32 19.94 4.52 7.23
N GLY A 33 19.74 5.80 7.47
CA GLY A 33 19.42 6.76 6.43
C GLY A 33 19.06 8.14 6.95
N PHE A 34 18.50 8.94 6.06
CA PHE A 34 18.04 10.29 6.37
C PHE A 34 16.87 10.69 5.48
N VAL A 35 16.19 11.75 5.87
CA VAL A 35 15.07 12.34 5.14
C VAL A 35 15.47 13.72 4.65
N VAL A 36 15.20 14.01 3.39
CA VAL A 36 15.36 15.32 2.76
C VAL A 36 14.01 16.01 2.77
N VAL A 37 13.91 17.15 3.48
CA VAL A 37 12.66 17.91 3.62
C VAL A 37 12.79 19.28 2.94
N GLY A 38 12.07 19.44 1.83
CA GLY A 38 12.10 20.64 0.99
C GLY A 38 13.40 20.82 0.21
N PRO A 39 13.60 21.99 -0.43
CA PRO A 39 14.82 22.27 -1.17
C PRO A 39 16.02 22.23 -0.22
N THR A 40 17.04 21.45 -0.57
CA THR A 40 18.18 21.18 0.31
C THR A 40 19.47 21.27 -0.49
N ASP A 41 20.54 21.74 0.15
CA ASP A 41 21.86 21.81 -0.47
C ASP A 41 22.33 20.41 -0.89
N PRO A 42 22.65 20.19 -2.18
CA PRO A 42 23.25 18.95 -2.64
C PRO A 42 24.46 18.49 -1.82
N GLU A 43 25.30 19.41 -1.32
CA GLU A 43 26.48 19.04 -0.53
C GLU A 43 26.11 18.43 0.82
N GLU A 44 25.03 18.90 1.46
CA GLU A 44 24.53 18.35 2.73
C GLU A 44 24.03 16.91 2.54
N ILE A 45 23.28 16.65 1.46
CA ILE A 45 22.80 15.31 1.09
C ILE A 45 24.00 14.38 0.86
N VAL A 46 24.99 14.84 0.09
CA VAL A 46 26.18 14.04 -0.25
C VAL A 46 27.03 13.75 0.98
N GLY A 47 27.22 14.73 1.87
CA GLY A 47 27.98 14.58 3.11
C GLY A 47 27.37 13.56 4.09
N ARG A 48 26.08 13.24 3.94
CA ARG A 48 25.35 12.27 4.76
C ARG A 48 25.34 10.86 4.18
N LEU A 49 25.76 10.65 2.92
CA LEU A 49 25.75 9.32 2.31
C LEU A 49 26.71 8.38 3.03
N ARG A 50 26.20 7.18 3.32
CA ARG A 50 26.95 6.06 3.88
C ARG A 50 26.69 4.85 2.99
N GLY A 51 27.70 3.96 2.87
CA GLY A 51 27.60 2.78 2.03
C GLY A 51 27.81 3.00 0.51
N THR A 52 27.55 1.95 -0.27
CA THR A 52 27.86 1.88 -1.71
C THR A 52 26.66 2.13 -2.62
N ALA A 53 25.44 1.91 -2.11
CA ALA A 53 24.20 2.15 -2.84
C ALA A 53 23.06 2.46 -1.86
N VAL A 54 22.09 3.25 -2.31
CA VAL A 54 20.93 3.65 -1.51
C VAL A 54 19.61 3.36 -2.22
N ALA A 55 18.57 3.17 -1.41
CA ALA A 55 17.18 3.26 -1.82
C ALA A 55 16.67 4.68 -1.55
N VAL A 56 16.11 5.32 -2.58
CA VAL A 56 15.52 6.65 -2.48
C VAL A 56 14.02 6.53 -2.70
N ARG A 57 13.22 7.00 -1.74
CA ARG A 57 11.77 6.79 -1.70
C ARG A 57 11.08 8.08 -1.30
N SER A 58 9.94 8.36 -1.91
CA SER A 58 9.01 9.39 -1.44
C SER A 58 8.39 8.99 -0.08
N SER A 59 8.04 9.99 0.71
CA SER A 59 7.39 9.86 2.02
C SER A 59 6.40 11.02 2.21
N GLY A 60 5.24 10.94 1.57
CA GLY A 60 4.21 11.98 1.71
C GLY A 60 3.47 11.96 3.04
N LEU A 61 2.88 13.09 3.42
CA LEU A 61 2.09 13.19 4.67
C LEU A 61 0.85 12.28 4.63
N ALA A 62 0.21 12.17 3.47
CA ALA A 62 -0.95 11.31 3.27
C ALA A 62 -0.60 9.88 2.82
N GLU A 63 0.67 9.64 2.50
CA GLU A 63 1.17 8.32 2.08
C GLU A 63 1.17 7.34 3.26
N ASP A 64 0.72 6.11 3.00
CA ASP A 64 0.56 5.04 4.00
C ASP A 64 -0.33 5.41 5.21
N SER A 65 -1.27 6.34 5.00
CA SER A 65 -2.31 6.68 5.96
C SER A 65 -3.46 5.67 5.94
N ALA A 66 -4.31 5.71 6.97
CA ALA A 66 -5.55 4.90 7.00
C ALA A 66 -6.49 5.20 5.81
N ALA A 67 -6.38 6.40 5.21
CA ALA A 67 -7.21 6.82 4.10
C ALA A 67 -6.61 6.52 2.71
N ALA A 68 -5.28 6.37 2.60
CA ALA A 68 -4.60 6.30 1.32
C ALA A 68 -3.25 5.58 1.40
N SER A 69 -3.05 4.58 0.52
CA SER A 69 -1.79 3.81 0.45
C SER A 69 -0.81 4.33 -0.62
N PHE A 70 -1.27 5.18 -1.55
CA PHE A 70 -0.48 5.70 -2.68
C PHE A 70 0.32 4.64 -3.46
N ALA A 71 -0.13 3.37 -3.41
CA ALA A 71 0.58 2.26 -4.00
C ALA A 71 0.75 2.47 -5.51
N GLY A 72 2.01 2.42 -5.96
CA GLY A 72 2.39 2.66 -7.35
C GLY A 72 2.15 4.09 -7.86
N GLN A 73 1.76 5.05 -7.01
CA GLN A 73 1.49 6.44 -7.41
C GLN A 73 2.74 7.31 -7.35
N LEU A 74 3.63 7.04 -6.39
CA LEU A 74 4.86 7.78 -6.15
C LEU A 74 6.10 6.97 -6.53
N GLU A 75 7.21 7.65 -6.80
CA GLU A 75 8.42 7.05 -7.34
C GLU A 75 9.32 6.46 -6.24
N THR A 76 9.96 5.34 -6.56
CA THR A 76 11.04 4.71 -5.79
C THR A 76 12.23 4.44 -6.70
N VAL A 77 13.43 4.73 -6.23
CA VAL A 77 14.69 4.46 -6.92
C VAL A 77 15.53 3.52 -6.08
N LEU A 78 15.83 2.35 -6.62
CA LEU A 78 16.71 1.40 -5.96
C LEU A 78 18.09 1.42 -6.59
N GLY A 79 19.12 1.32 -5.74
CA GLY A 79 20.49 1.08 -6.18
C GLY A 79 21.21 2.30 -6.73
N ALA A 80 20.78 3.51 -6.37
CA ALA A 80 21.48 4.74 -6.76
C ALA A 80 22.86 4.79 -6.09
N ARG A 81 23.89 5.16 -6.85
CA ARG A 81 25.30 5.14 -6.41
C ARG A 81 26.00 6.47 -6.60
N GLY A 82 26.73 6.85 -5.56
CA GLY A 82 27.52 8.07 -5.56
C GLY A 82 26.68 9.36 -5.64
N PRO A 83 27.35 10.52 -5.54
CA PRO A 83 26.67 11.81 -5.40
C PRO A 83 25.66 12.11 -6.53
N ALA A 84 26.07 11.93 -7.78
CA ALA A 84 25.27 12.36 -8.94
C ALA A 84 23.96 11.58 -9.08
N GLU A 85 24.01 10.25 -8.97
CA GLU A 85 22.81 9.41 -9.09
C GLU A 85 21.85 9.61 -7.91
N VAL A 86 22.38 9.76 -6.69
CA VAL A 86 21.54 9.99 -5.52
C VAL A 86 20.82 11.32 -5.60
N LEU A 87 21.50 12.41 -6.00
CA LEU A 87 20.87 13.70 -6.19
C LEU A 87 19.80 13.67 -7.30
N ALA A 88 20.05 12.93 -8.38
CA ALA A 88 19.05 12.74 -9.44
C ALA A 88 17.84 11.94 -8.94
N ALA A 89 18.07 10.88 -8.15
CA ALA A 89 17.02 10.08 -7.55
C ALA A 89 16.17 10.88 -6.55
N VAL A 90 16.80 11.72 -5.71
CA VAL A 90 16.09 12.60 -4.76
C VAL A 90 15.20 13.57 -5.51
N ARG A 91 15.71 14.25 -6.55
CA ARG A 91 14.90 15.14 -7.39
C ARG A 91 13.72 14.42 -8.04
N ARG A 92 13.95 13.20 -8.55
CA ARG A 92 12.88 12.39 -9.18
C ARG A 92 11.80 12.01 -8.19
N CYS A 93 12.16 11.54 -7.00
CA CYS A 93 11.19 11.19 -5.95
C CYS A 93 10.43 12.42 -5.45
N ALA A 94 11.11 13.55 -5.22
CA ALA A 94 10.47 14.80 -4.81
C ALA A 94 9.44 15.27 -5.86
N ALA A 95 9.80 15.25 -7.14
CA ALA A 95 8.93 15.66 -8.23
C ALA A 95 7.75 14.70 -8.47
N SER A 96 7.81 13.45 -8.00
CA SER A 96 6.78 12.44 -8.27
C SER A 96 5.40 12.80 -7.69
N ALA A 97 5.38 13.56 -6.60
CA ALA A 97 4.17 14.11 -6.00
C ALA A 97 3.45 15.10 -6.92
N GLY A 98 4.19 15.82 -7.76
CA GLY A 98 3.68 16.77 -8.75
C GLY A 98 3.31 16.14 -10.09
N THR A 99 3.27 14.82 -10.23
CA THR A 99 2.81 14.17 -11.47
C THR A 99 1.28 14.25 -11.60
N ASP A 100 0.75 14.26 -12.83
CA ASP A 100 -0.71 14.29 -13.05
C ASP A 100 -1.43 13.12 -12.37
N ARG A 101 -0.77 11.96 -12.33
CA ARG A 101 -1.24 10.78 -11.63
C ARG A 101 -1.36 11.02 -10.12
N ALA A 102 -0.30 11.54 -9.48
CA ALA A 102 -0.30 11.81 -8.04
C ALA A 102 -1.26 12.95 -7.66
N ARG A 103 -1.30 14.03 -8.46
CA ARG A 103 -2.27 15.13 -8.29
C ARG A 103 -3.70 14.64 -8.45
N GLY A 104 -3.97 13.86 -9.49
CA GLY A 104 -5.29 13.26 -9.72
C GLY A 104 -5.72 12.40 -8.53
N TYR A 105 -4.84 11.55 -8.02
CA TYR A 105 -5.11 10.71 -6.86
C TYR A 105 -5.38 11.52 -5.57
N ARG A 106 -4.61 12.59 -5.31
CA ARG A 106 -4.82 13.48 -4.15
C ARG A 106 -6.10 14.30 -4.25
N ALA A 107 -6.29 14.98 -5.38
CA ALA A 107 -7.49 15.77 -5.64
C ALA A 107 -8.73 14.91 -5.52
N HIS A 108 -8.62 13.68 -6.03
CA HIS A 108 -9.64 12.67 -5.88
C HIS A 108 -9.95 12.43 -4.39
N LEU A 109 -8.96 12.13 -3.56
CA LEU A 109 -9.15 11.86 -2.12
C LEU A 109 -9.55 13.09 -1.28
N GLY A 110 -9.75 14.26 -1.90
CA GLY A 110 -10.01 15.52 -1.21
C GLY A 110 -8.82 15.97 -0.36
N LEU A 111 -7.62 15.49 -0.68
CA LEU A 111 -6.39 15.84 0.02
C LEU A 111 -5.84 17.16 -0.52
N ALA A 112 -5.23 17.95 0.37
CA ALA A 112 -4.54 19.17 -0.01
C ALA A 112 -3.40 18.86 -0.99
N ASP A 113 -3.12 19.82 -1.87
CA ASP A 113 -1.99 19.68 -2.78
C ASP A 113 -0.68 19.80 -1.99
N GLU A 114 0.23 18.86 -2.21
CA GLU A 114 1.54 18.81 -1.56
C GLU A 114 2.56 19.00 -2.69
N ALA A 115 3.07 20.22 -2.82
CA ALA A 115 3.95 20.59 -3.93
C ALA A 115 5.31 19.87 -3.85
N ASP A 116 5.83 19.67 -2.63
CA ASP A 116 7.06 18.95 -2.36
C ASP A 116 6.81 17.84 -1.33
N VAL A 117 7.26 16.63 -1.66
CA VAL A 117 7.18 15.47 -0.78
C VAL A 117 8.52 15.22 -0.10
N PRO A 118 8.56 14.95 1.22
CA PRO A 118 9.77 14.45 1.87
C PRO A 118 10.33 13.22 1.15
N VAL A 119 11.66 13.11 1.08
CA VAL A 119 12.34 12.00 0.41
C VAL A 119 13.25 11.27 1.38
N ILE A 120 13.02 9.98 1.57
CA ILE A 120 13.88 9.09 2.35
C ILE A 120 15.04 8.65 1.46
N VAL A 121 16.27 8.77 1.97
CA VAL A 121 17.48 8.17 1.43
C VAL A 121 17.99 7.17 2.46
N GLN A 122 17.90 5.89 2.14
CA GLN A 122 18.20 4.78 3.06
C GLN A 122 19.26 3.86 2.46
N GLU A 123 20.13 3.28 3.29
CA GLU A 123 21.09 2.26 2.84
C GLU A 123 20.36 1.10 2.14
N LEU A 124 20.83 0.72 0.95
CA LEU A 124 20.27 -0.42 0.24
C LEU A 124 20.89 -1.72 0.77
N ILE A 125 20.05 -2.57 1.37
CA ILE A 125 20.47 -3.90 1.81
C ILE A 125 20.67 -4.82 0.59
N PRO A 126 21.85 -5.44 0.41
CA PRO A 126 22.14 -6.38 -0.68
C PRO A 126 21.49 -7.75 -0.41
N ALA A 127 20.17 -7.79 -0.31
CA ALA A 127 19.42 -8.92 0.22
C ALA A 127 19.61 -10.22 -0.59
N ASP A 128 19.86 -11.32 0.13
CA ASP A 128 19.77 -12.68 -0.42
C ASP A 128 18.33 -13.07 -0.69
N ARG A 129 17.44 -12.64 0.21
CA ARG A 129 16.00 -12.92 0.23
C ARG A 129 15.25 -11.71 0.77
N ALA A 130 14.08 -11.45 0.23
CA ALA A 130 13.25 -10.34 0.67
C ALA A 130 11.78 -10.59 0.33
N GLY A 131 10.92 -9.76 0.89
CA GLY A 131 9.50 -9.78 0.54
C GLY A 131 8.67 -8.93 1.47
N ALA A 132 7.42 -9.37 1.67
CA ALA A 132 6.43 -8.67 2.47
C ALA A 132 5.90 -9.59 3.58
N LEU A 133 5.50 -9.01 4.70
CA LEU A 133 4.90 -9.70 5.83
C LEU A 133 3.66 -8.93 6.28
N PHE A 134 2.54 -9.62 6.38
CA PHE A 134 1.33 -9.12 7.02
C PHE A 134 1.20 -9.74 8.40
N THR A 135 1.07 -8.91 9.44
CA THR A 135 0.98 -9.39 10.83
C THR A 135 -0.40 -9.96 11.19
N ARG A 136 -1.37 -9.84 10.28
CA ARG A 136 -2.65 -10.54 10.25
C ARG A 136 -2.95 -10.93 8.81
N ASP A 137 -3.82 -11.92 8.59
CA ASP A 137 -4.15 -12.34 7.24
C ASP A 137 -4.88 -11.19 6.51
N PRO A 138 -4.28 -10.58 5.46
CA PRO A 138 -4.91 -9.45 4.78
C PRO A 138 -6.16 -9.88 4.01
N ARG A 139 -6.30 -11.18 3.71
CA ARG A 139 -7.44 -11.73 2.96
C ARG A 139 -8.64 -12.03 3.84
N THR A 140 -8.47 -12.24 5.14
CA THR A 140 -9.57 -12.69 6.01
C THR A 140 -9.67 -11.92 7.33
N GLY A 141 -8.62 -11.19 7.69
CA GLY A 141 -8.48 -10.60 9.01
C GLY A 141 -8.18 -11.62 10.11
N ALA A 142 -7.93 -12.89 9.79
CA ALA A 142 -7.59 -13.90 10.79
C ALA A 142 -6.30 -13.52 11.55
N ASP A 143 -6.18 -13.99 12.80
CA ASP A 143 -4.94 -13.91 13.57
C ASP A 143 -3.92 -14.93 13.06
N ALA A 144 -3.34 -14.60 11.91
CA ALA A 144 -2.31 -15.38 11.24
C ALA A 144 -1.33 -14.44 10.56
N VAL A 145 -0.03 -14.72 10.68
CA VAL A 145 1.02 -13.97 9.98
C VAL A 145 1.18 -14.57 8.59
N VAL A 146 1.15 -13.73 7.55
CA VAL A 146 1.33 -14.13 6.15
C VAL A 146 2.62 -13.53 5.64
N VAL A 147 3.56 -14.38 5.22
CA VAL A 147 4.86 -14.00 4.69
C VAL A 147 4.93 -14.35 3.22
N ASN A 148 5.22 -13.36 2.38
CA ASN A 148 5.59 -13.55 0.98
C ASN A 148 7.10 -13.40 0.85
N ALA A 149 7.78 -14.38 0.25
CA ALA A 149 9.23 -14.40 0.18
C ALA A 149 9.75 -14.80 -1.21
N SER A 150 10.82 -14.13 -1.67
CA SER A 150 11.53 -14.50 -2.90
C SER A 150 13.04 -14.25 -2.76
N TRP A 151 13.82 -14.74 -3.73
CA TRP A 151 15.25 -14.53 -3.82
C TRP A 151 15.59 -13.11 -4.31
N GLY A 152 16.67 -12.54 -3.78
CA GLY A 152 17.16 -11.20 -4.10
C GLY A 152 16.35 -10.09 -3.42
N LEU A 153 16.40 -8.89 -4.01
CA LEU A 153 15.72 -7.68 -3.55
C LEU A 153 14.19 -7.78 -3.67
N GLY A 154 13.50 -7.20 -2.68
CA GLY A 154 12.04 -7.30 -2.50
C GLY A 154 11.18 -6.65 -3.58
N GLU A 155 11.77 -5.78 -4.41
CA GLU A 155 11.10 -5.10 -5.52
C GLU A 155 10.33 -6.08 -6.43
N SER A 156 10.89 -7.27 -6.68
CA SER A 156 10.24 -8.25 -7.54
C SER A 156 8.93 -8.79 -6.96
N VAL A 157 8.82 -8.85 -5.63
CA VAL A 157 7.61 -9.28 -4.91
C VAL A 157 6.59 -8.15 -4.91
N VAL A 158 7.00 -6.94 -4.53
CA VAL A 158 6.12 -5.77 -4.41
C VAL A 158 5.53 -5.35 -5.77
N SER A 159 6.32 -5.46 -6.84
CA SER A 159 5.87 -5.17 -8.22
C SER A 159 5.08 -6.30 -8.89
N GLY A 160 4.95 -7.47 -8.24
CA GLY A 160 4.22 -8.63 -8.79
C GLY A 160 4.94 -9.32 -9.97
N VAL A 161 6.24 -9.06 -10.18
CA VAL A 161 7.02 -9.66 -11.28
C VAL A 161 7.34 -11.14 -11.04
N VAL A 162 7.26 -11.60 -9.79
CA VAL A 162 7.46 -13.01 -9.43
C VAL A 162 6.27 -13.54 -8.64
N VAL A 163 6.07 -14.87 -8.72
CA VAL A 163 5.21 -15.60 -7.78
C VAL A 163 6.10 -16.02 -6.60
N PRO A 164 5.98 -15.37 -5.42
CA PRO A 164 6.80 -15.67 -4.24
C PRO A 164 6.33 -16.96 -3.54
N ASP A 165 7.14 -17.46 -2.62
CA ASP A 165 6.67 -18.40 -1.60
C ASP A 165 5.68 -17.69 -0.67
N GLU A 166 4.62 -18.40 -0.26
CA GLU A 166 3.70 -17.96 0.77
C GLU A 166 3.84 -18.85 2.00
N VAL A 167 4.12 -18.24 3.15
CA VAL A 167 4.11 -18.91 4.45
C VAL A 167 3.02 -18.31 5.31
N VAL A 168 2.12 -19.14 5.82
CA VAL A 168 1.06 -18.71 6.76
C VAL A 168 1.30 -19.38 8.10
N VAL A 169 1.48 -18.56 9.13
CA VAL A 169 1.70 -19.00 10.51
C VAL A 169 0.51 -18.61 11.36
N SER A 170 -0.17 -19.61 11.92
CA SER A 170 -1.36 -19.43 12.76
C SER A 170 -1.32 -20.37 13.96
N ALA A 171 -2.31 -20.29 14.85
CA ALA A 171 -2.49 -21.26 15.93
C ALA A 171 -2.63 -22.72 15.44
N ALA A 172 -3.09 -22.92 14.20
CA ALA A 172 -3.20 -24.24 13.59
C ALA A 172 -1.87 -24.81 13.05
N GLY A 173 -0.80 -24.02 13.09
CA GLY A 173 0.54 -24.39 12.60
C GLY A 173 1.00 -23.55 11.40
N VAL A 174 2.00 -24.09 10.70
CA VAL A 174 2.67 -23.43 9.57
C VAL A 174 2.25 -24.10 8.26
N ARG A 175 1.71 -23.32 7.32
CA ARG A 175 1.45 -23.74 5.94
C ARG A 175 2.43 -23.05 5.00
N VAL A 176 3.09 -23.81 4.13
CA VAL A 176 4.03 -23.28 3.12
C VAL A 176 3.53 -23.64 1.72
N VAL A 177 3.46 -22.65 0.84
CA VAL A 177 3.21 -22.83 -0.60
C VAL A 177 4.42 -22.29 -1.34
N VAL A 178 5.04 -23.15 -2.14
CA VAL A 178 6.25 -22.80 -2.90
C VAL A 178 5.85 -22.13 -4.20
N GLY A 179 6.28 -20.88 -4.39
CA GLY A 179 6.12 -20.11 -5.62
C GLY A 179 7.17 -20.42 -6.67
N SER A 180 6.91 -20.02 -7.91
CA SER A 180 7.79 -20.33 -9.05
C SER A 180 9.13 -19.60 -9.01
N LYS A 181 9.20 -18.41 -8.36
CA LYS A 181 10.41 -17.59 -8.14
C LYS A 181 11.33 -17.54 -9.37
N GLN A 182 10.77 -17.30 -10.55
CA GLN A 182 11.49 -17.50 -11.83
C GLN A 182 12.72 -16.60 -11.97
N THR A 183 12.66 -15.38 -11.45
CA THR A 183 13.76 -14.40 -11.51
C THR A 183 14.08 -13.83 -10.13
N ARG A 184 15.31 -13.34 -9.98
CA ARG A 184 15.78 -12.59 -8.82
C ARG A 184 16.41 -11.28 -9.28
N LEU A 185 16.32 -10.26 -8.43
CA LEU A 185 16.97 -8.97 -8.65
C LEU A 185 18.08 -8.80 -7.62
N ASP A 186 19.32 -8.62 -8.04
CA ASP A 186 20.45 -8.47 -7.13
C ASP A 186 21.19 -7.15 -7.36
N LEU A 187 21.75 -6.59 -6.29
CA LEU A 187 22.73 -5.51 -6.38
C LEU A 187 24.11 -6.09 -6.74
N ARG A 188 24.63 -5.76 -7.93
CA ARG A 188 25.95 -6.21 -8.44
C ARG A 188 26.86 -5.02 -8.71
N ALA A 189 28.14 -5.23 -9.01
CA ALA A 189 29.08 -4.15 -9.28
C ALA A 189 28.62 -3.18 -10.40
N GLN A 190 27.86 -3.69 -11.39
CA GLN A 190 27.32 -2.91 -12.51
C GLN A 190 25.97 -2.24 -12.23
N GLY A 191 25.42 -2.40 -11.03
CA GLY A 191 24.09 -1.91 -10.65
C GLY A 191 23.12 -3.04 -10.36
N LEU A 192 21.82 -2.79 -10.55
CA LEU A 192 20.78 -3.79 -10.36
C LEU A 192 20.73 -4.74 -11.55
N VAL A 193 20.82 -6.04 -11.29
CA VAL A 193 20.82 -7.07 -12.34
C VAL A 193 19.72 -8.08 -12.05
N ARG A 194 18.80 -8.25 -13.01
CA ARG A 194 17.79 -9.31 -12.97
C ARG A 194 18.37 -10.57 -13.62
N THR A 195 18.33 -11.68 -12.91
CA THR A 195 18.79 -12.99 -13.42
C THR A 195 17.75 -14.08 -13.17
N PRO A 196 17.73 -15.16 -13.97
CA PRO A 196 16.93 -16.33 -13.65
C PRO A 196 17.42 -16.96 -12.33
N VAL A 197 16.49 -17.38 -11.48
CA VAL A 197 16.85 -18.17 -10.29
C VAL A 197 17.33 -19.56 -10.75
N PRO A 198 18.39 -20.16 -10.16
CA PRO A 198 18.80 -21.52 -10.49
C PRO A 198 17.66 -22.54 -10.29
N ALA A 199 17.54 -23.53 -11.17
CA ALA A 199 16.43 -24.50 -11.13
C ALA A 199 16.24 -25.20 -9.76
N PRO A 200 17.30 -25.60 -9.03
CA PRO A 200 17.14 -26.20 -7.69
C PRO A 200 16.49 -25.25 -6.67
N ASP A 201 16.68 -23.94 -6.81
CA ASP A 201 16.20 -22.93 -5.87
C ASP A 201 14.77 -22.46 -6.17
N ARG A 202 14.24 -22.75 -7.36
CA ARG A 202 12.86 -22.39 -7.75
C ARG A 202 11.81 -23.25 -7.05
N ASN A 203 12.10 -24.54 -6.89
CA ASN A 203 11.12 -25.54 -6.43
C ASN A 203 11.24 -25.87 -4.93
N ARG A 204 11.95 -25.03 -4.17
CA ARG A 204 12.05 -25.14 -2.71
C ARG A 204 11.65 -23.82 -2.04
N PRO A 205 11.26 -23.85 -0.76
CA PRO A 205 11.12 -22.64 0.04
C PRO A 205 12.44 -21.85 0.07
N CYS A 206 12.38 -20.53 -0.07
CA CYS A 206 13.55 -19.67 0.06
C CYS A 206 13.90 -19.30 1.51
N LEU A 207 12.97 -19.52 2.44
CA LEU A 207 13.18 -19.33 3.88
C LEU A 207 13.32 -20.68 4.58
N ALA A 208 14.31 -20.77 5.47
CA ALA A 208 14.42 -21.86 6.43
C ALA A 208 13.38 -21.69 7.56
N PRO A 209 12.98 -22.79 8.24
CA PRO A 209 12.00 -22.70 9.33
C PRO A 209 12.37 -21.73 10.46
N ASP A 210 13.64 -21.70 10.87
CA ASP A 210 14.12 -20.78 11.91
C ASP A 210 14.06 -19.30 11.46
N GLU A 211 14.23 -19.04 10.16
CA GLU A 211 14.10 -17.70 9.59
C GLU A 211 12.64 -17.25 9.57
N VAL A 212 11.71 -18.17 9.27
CA VAL A 212 10.27 -17.90 9.40
C VAL A 212 9.93 -17.51 10.83
N ASP A 213 10.40 -18.28 11.82
CA ASP A 213 10.12 -17.99 13.24
C ASP A 213 10.67 -16.62 13.67
N ARG A 214 11.92 -16.32 13.30
CA ARG A 214 12.55 -15.01 13.59
C ARG A 214 11.81 -13.86 12.91
N LEU A 215 11.38 -14.04 11.66
CA LEU A 215 10.66 -13.03 10.90
C LEU A 215 9.25 -12.79 11.46
N VAL A 216 8.53 -13.86 11.83
CA VAL A 216 7.22 -13.78 12.48
C VAL A 216 7.32 -13.05 13.82
N ALA A 217 8.31 -13.39 14.64
CA ALA A 217 8.56 -12.71 15.91
C ALA A 217 8.84 -11.21 15.70
N LEU A 218 9.64 -10.88 14.69
CA LEU A 218 9.94 -9.48 14.36
C LEU A 218 8.71 -8.71 13.85
N GLY A 219 7.90 -9.34 13.00
CA GLY A 219 6.63 -8.77 12.52
C GLY A 219 5.64 -8.50 13.66
N ARG A 220 5.51 -9.42 14.62
CA ARG A 220 4.68 -9.21 15.82
C ARG A 220 5.15 -8.02 16.66
N ARG A 221 6.45 -7.93 16.93
CA ARG A 221 7.04 -6.77 17.62
C ARG A 221 6.78 -5.46 16.87
N CYS A 222 6.83 -5.48 15.53
CA CYS A 222 6.51 -4.32 14.70
C CYS A 222 5.04 -3.87 14.90
N ALA A 223 4.10 -4.82 14.90
CA ALA A 223 2.68 -4.53 15.18
C ALA A 223 2.41 -4.05 16.61
N GLU A 224 3.13 -4.58 17.61
CA GLU A 224 3.06 -4.13 19.00
C GLU A 224 3.50 -2.67 19.12
N VAL A 225 4.67 -2.32 18.55
CA VAL A 225 5.20 -0.95 18.54
C VAL A 225 4.24 0.01 17.82
N ALA A 226 3.65 -0.41 16.70
CA ALA A 226 2.66 0.38 15.95
C ALA A 226 1.25 0.36 16.58
N SER A 227 1.04 -0.49 17.60
CA SER A 227 -0.25 -0.76 18.26
C SER A 227 -1.39 -1.08 17.28
N ARG A 228 -1.09 -1.73 16.16
CA ARG A 228 -2.06 -2.13 15.12
C ARG A 228 -1.44 -3.13 14.12
N PRO A 229 -2.24 -3.89 13.36
CA PRO A 229 -1.71 -4.79 12.33
C PRO A 229 -0.90 -4.06 11.26
N GLN A 230 0.22 -4.65 10.82
CA GLN A 230 1.16 -4.06 9.87
C GLN A 230 1.35 -4.92 8.61
N ASP A 231 1.49 -4.23 7.48
CA ASP A 231 2.11 -4.68 6.24
C ASP A 231 3.56 -4.18 6.26
N VAL A 232 4.52 -5.10 6.19
CA VAL A 232 5.94 -4.86 6.46
C VAL A 232 6.77 -5.38 5.30
N GLU A 233 7.57 -4.52 4.67
CA GLU A 233 8.62 -4.95 3.75
C GLU A 233 9.88 -5.33 4.54
N TRP A 234 10.50 -6.44 4.17
CA TRP A 234 11.67 -6.97 4.87
C TRP A 234 12.72 -7.51 3.90
N ALA A 235 13.97 -7.57 4.38
CA ALA A 235 15.09 -8.19 3.69
C ALA A 235 15.94 -9.03 4.65
N ILE A 236 16.60 -10.05 4.09
CA ILE A 236 17.60 -10.87 4.76
C ILE A 236 18.91 -10.76 3.99
N ASP A 237 19.97 -10.38 4.71
CA ASP A 237 21.35 -10.34 4.25
C ASP A 237 22.18 -11.24 5.19
N GLY A 238 22.62 -12.39 4.69
CA GLY A 238 23.15 -13.46 5.52
C GLY A 238 22.14 -13.90 6.59
N ASP A 239 22.52 -13.77 7.86
CA ASP A 239 21.67 -14.12 9.02
C ASP A 239 20.83 -12.95 9.56
N ARG A 240 21.02 -11.74 9.03
CA ARG A 240 20.39 -10.53 9.57
C ARG A 240 19.09 -10.20 8.84
N ILE A 241 18.02 -10.02 9.60
CA ILE A 241 16.72 -9.55 9.11
C ILE A 241 16.66 -8.02 9.27
N TRP A 242 16.22 -7.33 8.24
CA TRP A 242 16.01 -5.89 8.17
C TRP A 242 14.56 -5.56 7.85
N LEU A 243 14.01 -4.55 8.53
CA LEU A 243 12.71 -3.95 8.22
C LEU A 243 12.92 -2.75 7.30
N LEU A 244 12.38 -2.82 6.09
CA LEU A 244 12.59 -1.83 5.04
C LEU A 244 11.48 -0.78 4.97
N GLN A 245 10.26 -1.18 5.37
CA GLN A 245 9.07 -0.32 5.39
C GLN A 245 8.04 -0.98 6.33
N SER A 246 7.18 -0.18 6.96
CA SER A 246 6.03 -0.66 7.70
C SER A 246 4.87 0.31 7.58
N ARG A 247 3.68 -0.22 7.37
CA ARG A 247 2.43 0.55 7.33
C ARG A 247 1.24 -0.22 7.89
N PRO A 248 0.16 0.47 8.29
CA PRO A 248 -1.05 -0.20 8.75
C PRO A 248 -1.69 -1.08 7.67
N ILE A 249 -2.21 -2.25 8.04
CA ILE A 249 -3.17 -2.97 7.19
C ILE A 249 -4.50 -2.23 7.29
N THR A 250 -4.94 -1.60 6.18
CA THR A 250 -6.12 -0.72 6.15
C THR A 250 -7.40 -1.40 5.67
N ALA A 251 -7.30 -2.61 5.13
CA ALA A 251 -8.45 -3.43 4.73
C ALA A 251 -8.15 -4.91 4.97
N PHE A 252 -9.16 -5.65 5.43
CA PHE A 252 -9.14 -7.10 5.54
C PHE A 252 -10.26 -7.67 4.67
N GLY A 253 -10.02 -8.80 4.00
CA GLY A 253 -11.06 -9.49 3.22
C GLY A 253 -10.76 -9.50 1.71
N PRO A 254 -11.27 -10.49 0.94
CA PRO A 254 -11.57 -10.21 -0.47
C PRO A 254 -12.57 -9.05 -0.54
N PRO A 255 -12.64 -8.33 -1.67
CA PRO A 255 -13.74 -7.41 -1.90
C PRO A 255 -15.07 -8.12 -1.64
N LEU A 256 -15.92 -7.50 -0.83
CA LEU A 256 -17.32 -7.90 -0.64
C LEU A 256 -18.08 -7.88 -1.97
N ALA A 257 -17.67 -7.00 -2.89
CA ALA A 257 -18.13 -7.01 -4.27
C ALA A 257 -17.05 -6.40 -5.19
N THR A 258 -17.04 -6.81 -6.46
CA THR A 258 -16.20 -6.22 -7.51
C THR A 258 -17.04 -5.89 -8.73
N GLY A 259 -16.78 -4.75 -9.35
CA GLY A 259 -17.46 -4.32 -10.56
C GLY A 259 -16.57 -3.43 -11.43
N VAL A 260 -17.20 -2.77 -12.39
CA VAL A 260 -16.55 -1.81 -13.27
C VAL A 260 -16.22 -0.54 -12.47
N PRO A 261 -14.93 -0.14 -12.42
CA PRO A 261 -14.53 1.14 -11.85
C PRO A 261 -15.22 2.27 -12.61
N SER A 262 -16.07 3.01 -11.92
CA SER A 262 -16.96 3.95 -12.58
C SER A 262 -17.31 5.13 -11.70
N GLY A 263 -16.27 5.75 -11.18
CA GLY A 263 -16.32 7.00 -10.48
C GLY A 263 -14.89 7.39 -10.20
N SER A 264 -14.71 8.35 -9.31
CA SER A 264 -13.41 8.68 -8.82
C SER A 264 -13.42 8.29 -7.34
N GLY A 265 -12.49 7.42 -6.92
CA GLY A 265 -12.08 7.38 -5.52
C GLY A 265 -12.46 6.35 -4.53
N ARG A 266 -12.28 6.74 -3.25
CA ARG A 266 -12.67 5.94 -2.09
C ARG A 266 -13.57 6.73 -1.16
N ALA A 267 -14.65 6.10 -0.73
CA ALA A 267 -15.48 6.62 0.35
C ALA A 267 -16.01 5.47 1.21
N THR A 268 -16.19 5.75 2.49
CA THR A 268 -16.68 4.80 3.48
C THR A 268 -17.96 5.32 4.08
N GLY A 269 -18.97 4.45 4.19
CA GLY A 269 -20.23 4.75 4.83
C GLY A 269 -21.05 3.49 5.10
N PRO A 270 -22.17 3.61 5.82
CA PRO A 270 -23.11 2.50 5.97
C PRO A 270 -23.67 2.10 4.59
N ALA A 271 -23.61 0.82 4.24
CA ALA A 271 -24.26 0.30 3.04
C ALA A 271 -25.77 0.47 3.19
N ARG A 272 -26.41 1.18 2.26
CA ARG A 272 -27.86 1.38 2.24
C ARG A 272 -28.42 0.68 1.02
N LEU A 273 -29.03 -0.49 1.25
CA LEU A 273 -29.63 -1.29 0.18
C LEU A 273 -31.03 -0.74 -0.12
N VAL A 274 -31.19 -0.18 -1.34
CA VAL A 274 -32.40 0.49 -1.82
C VAL A 274 -32.93 -0.25 -3.05
N ARG A 275 -34.17 -0.75 -2.97
CA ARG A 275 -34.80 -1.54 -4.05
C ARG A 275 -35.71 -0.72 -4.97
N SER A 276 -36.34 0.32 -4.44
CA SER A 276 -37.29 1.17 -5.16
C SER A 276 -37.30 2.60 -4.61
N VAL A 277 -38.01 3.48 -5.31
CA VAL A 277 -38.23 4.88 -4.92
C VAL A 277 -38.91 5.04 -3.56
N ASP A 278 -39.73 4.07 -3.13
CA ASP A 278 -40.41 4.09 -1.83
C ASP A 278 -39.43 4.00 -0.65
N GLU A 279 -38.24 3.45 -0.91
CA GLU A 279 -37.19 3.28 0.09
C GLU A 279 -36.25 4.50 0.18
N PHE A 280 -36.42 5.54 -0.67
CA PHE A 280 -35.53 6.71 -0.70
C PHE A 280 -35.47 7.43 0.65
N ALA A 281 -36.57 7.44 1.40
CA ALA A 281 -36.63 8.03 2.73
C ALA A 281 -35.72 7.34 3.77
N ARG A 282 -35.13 6.18 3.47
CA ARG A 282 -34.15 5.48 4.32
C ARG A 282 -32.72 5.98 4.11
N VAL A 283 -32.42 6.59 2.96
CA VAL A 283 -31.07 7.06 2.64
C VAL A 283 -30.71 8.26 3.50
N ARG A 284 -29.53 8.24 4.10
CA ARG A 284 -29.00 9.33 4.93
C ARG A 284 -27.76 9.95 4.28
N PRO A 285 -27.46 11.22 4.60
CA PRO A 285 -26.19 11.81 4.20
C PRO A 285 -25.01 10.94 4.67
N GLY A 286 -24.09 10.64 3.76
CA GLY A 286 -22.92 9.80 4.03
C GLY A 286 -23.13 8.28 3.86
N ASP A 287 -24.34 7.81 3.55
CA ASP A 287 -24.58 6.40 3.21
C ASP A 287 -23.85 6.01 1.91
N VAL A 288 -23.56 4.72 1.75
CA VAL A 288 -23.19 4.12 0.46
C VAL A 288 -24.44 3.56 -0.18
N LEU A 289 -24.90 4.15 -1.28
CA LEU A 289 -26.09 3.66 -1.98
C LEU A 289 -25.79 2.34 -2.67
N VAL A 290 -26.52 1.27 -2.33
CA VAL A 290 -26.44 -0.02 -2.99
C VAL A 290 -27.79 -0.32 -3.64
N CYS A 291 -27.83 -0.55 -4.95
CA CYS A 291 -29.06 -0.86 -5.68
C CYS A 291 -28.79 -1.73 -6.91
N ARG A 292 -29.83 -2.18 -7.60
CA ARG A 292 -29.68 -2.96 -8.84
C ARG A 292 -29.21 -2.12 -10.03
N ALA A 293 -29.90 -1.01 -10.24
CA ALA A 293 -29.69 -0.05 -11.30
C ALA A 293 -30.25 1.30 -10.84
N THR A 294 -29.81 2.38 -11.46
CA THR A 294 -30.40 3.70 -11.27
C THR A 294 -30.94 4.23 -12.59
N ASP A 295 -31.91 5.13 -12.46
CA ASP A 295 -32.47 5.95 -13.54
C ASP A 295 -32.54 7.42 -13.05
N PRO A 296 -32.93 8.39 -13.90
CA PRO A 296 -32.94 9.81 -13.53
C PRO A 296 -33.73 10.17 -12.27
N THR A 297 -34.69 9.34 -11.83
CA THR A 297 -35.42 9.58 -10.57
C THR A 297 -34.53 9.43 -9.33
N TRP A 298 -33.41 8.72 -9.44
CA TRP A 298 -32.45 8.47 -8.34
C TRP A 298 -31.44 9.60 -8.14
N THR A 299 -31.28 10.49 -9.13
CA THR A 299 -30.30 11.59 -9.14
C THR A 299 -30.30 12.44 -7.86
N PRO A 300 -31.44 12.75 -7.20
CA PRO A 300 -31.42 13.49 -5.94
C PRO A 300 -30.60 12.83 -4.83
N LEU A 301 -30.50 11.50 -4.80
CA LEU A 301 -29.74 10.76 -3.78
C LEU A 301 -28.23 10.93 -3.93
N PHE A 302 -27.74 11.18 -5.15
CA PHE A 302 -26.30 11.32 -5.45
C PHE A 302 -25.68 12.55 -4.77
N ARG A 303 -26.50 13.52 -4.35
CA ARG A 303 -26.07 14.66 -3.52
C ARG A 303 -25.88 14.33 -2.05
N LEU A 304 -26.48 13.24 -1.58
CA LEU A 304 -26.51 12.86 -0.17
C LEU A 304 -25.46 11.80 0.15
N VAL A 305 -25.29 10.84 -0.75
CA VAL A 305 -24.52 9.62 -0.50
C VAL A 305 -23.02 9.83 -0.69
N ALA A 306 -22.23 9.07 0.05
CA ALA A 306 -20.77 9.10 -0.02
C ALA A 306 -20.23 8.31 -1.21
N ALA A 307 -20.94 7.27 -1.66
CA ALA A 307 -20.61 6.46 -2.84
C ALA A 307 -21.82 5.71 -3.38
N VAL A 308 -21.69 5.14 -4.58
CA VAL A 308 -22.73 4.34 -5.23
C VAL A 308 -22.19 2.97 -5.69
N VAL A 309 -22.96 1.92 -5.43
CA VAL A 309 -22.72 0.55 -5.92
C VAL A 309 -23.97 0.07 -6.65
N THR A 310 -23.82 -0.37 -7.90
CA THR A 310 -24.93 -0.96 -8.67
C THR A 310 -24.63 -2.36 -9.14
N GLU A 311 -25.59 -3.28 -9.04
CA GLU A 311 -25.44 -4.65 -9.57
C GLU A 311 -25.28 -4.69 -11.09
N SER A 312 -25.86 -3.71 -11.78
CA SER A 312 -25.83 -3.61 -13.24
C SER A 312 -25.31 -2.26 -13.72
N GLY A 313 -24.95 -2.21 -15.00
CA GLY A 313 -24.41 -1.01 -15.65
C GLY A 313 -22.91 -1.11 -15.94
N GLY A 314 -22.47 -0.41 -16.98
CA GLY A 314 -21.06 -0.23 -17.31
C GLY A 314 -20.64 1.23 -17.17
N VAL A 315 -19.46 1.58 -17.70
CA VAL A 315 -18.84 2.92 -17.61
C VAL A 315 -19.71 4.06 -18.18
N LEU A 316 -20.69 3.73 -19.02
CA LEU A 316 -21.65 4.65 -19.67
C LEU A 316 -23.05 4.59 -19.07
N SER A 317 -23.24 3.85 -17.96
CA SER A 317 -24.54 3.75 -17.29
C SER A 317 -24.96 5.06 -16.63
N HIS A 318 -26.25 5.20 -16.32
CA HIS A 318 -26.76 6.36 -15.59
C HIS A 318 -26.00 6.58 -14.27
N ALA A 319 -25.85 5.54 -13.44
CA ALA A 319 -25.09 5.60 -12.19
C ALA A 319 -23.65 6.08 -12.41
N ALA A 320 -22.98 5.56 -13.44
CA ALA A 320 -21.62 5.91 -13.81
C ALA A 320 -21.43 7.39 -14.16
N ILE A 321 -22.31 7.91 -15.02
CA ILE A 321 -22.25 9.28 -15.51
C ILE A 321 -22.55 10.25 -14.37
N VAL A 322 -23.64 10.02 -13.64
CA VAL A 322 -24.07 10.90 -12.56
C VAL A 322 -23.07 10.88 -11.41
N ALA A 323 -22.54 9.73 -11.01
CA ALA A 323 -21.51 9.66 -9.97
C ALA A 323 -20.27 10.49 -10.32
N ARG A 324 -19.86 10.50 -11.60
CA ARG A 324 -18.74 11.31 -12.09
C ARG A 324 -19.04 12.80 -12.04
N GLU A 325 -20.25 13.22 -12.42
CA GLU A 325 -20.69 14.62 -12.35
C GLU A 325 -20.74 15.14 -10.90
N PHE A 326 -21.16 14.30 -9.95
CA PHE A 326 -21.19 14.62 -8.53
C PHE A 326 -19.85 14.39 -7.80
N GLY A 327 -18.84 13.84 -8.49
CA GLY A 327 -17.51 13.61 -7.93
C GLY A 327 -17.46 12.55 -6.81
N ILE A 328 -18.38 11.59 -6.81
CA ILE A 328 -18.45 10.53 -5.80
C ILE A 328 -17.94 9.19 -6.35
N PRO A 329 -17.29 8.34 -5.52
CA PRO A 329 -16.88 7.00 -5.91
C PRO A 329 -18.08 6.15 -6.35
N ALA A 330 -17.87 5.37 -7.41
CA ALA A 330 -18.86 4.41 -7.84
C ALA A 330 -18.25 3.14 -8.45
N VAL A 331 -18.90 2.02 -8.13
CA VAL A 331 -18.62 0.68 -8.69
C VAL A 331 -19.92 0.16 -9.29
N VAL A 332 -19.95 0.03 -10.62
CA VAL A 332 -21.16 -0.39 -11.35
C VAL A 332 -20.97 -1.77 -11.93
N GLY A 333 -22.05 -2.53 -12.15
CA GLY A 333 -21.91 -3.91 -12.60
C GLY A 333 -21.27 -4.83 -11.56
N ALA A 334 -21.42 -4.49 -10.27
CA ALA A 334 -20.99 -5.32 -9.15
C ALA A 334 -22.02 -6.43 -8.92
N ASP A 335 -21.91 -7.50 -9.70
CA ASP A 335 -22.90 -8.59 -9.69
C ASP A 335 -23.17 -9.08 -8.25
N ARG A 336 -24.44 -9.29 -7.93
CA ARG A 336 -24.94 -9.72 -6.60
C ARG A 336 -24.64 -8.79 -5.41
N ALA A 337 -24.22 -7.54 -5.61
CA ALA A 337 -23.96 -6.60 -4.51
C ALA A 337 -25.14 -6.42 -3.53
N MET A 338 -26.40 -6.56 -3.95
CA MET A 338 -27.57 -6.46 -3.07
C MET A 338 -27.76 -7.70 -2.18
N VAL A 339 -27.03 -8.78 -2.45
CA VAL A 339 -27.02 -10.02 -1.67
C VAL A 339 -25.76 -10.11 -0.80
N ASP A 340 -24.62 -9.74 -1.38
CA ASP A 340 -23.32 -9.93 -0.73
C ASP A 340 -23.02 -8.81 0.30
N LEU A 341 -23.68 -7.65 0.18
CA LEU A 341 -23.60 -6.56 1.15
C LEU A 341 -24.73 -6.62 2.18
N THR A 342 -24.39 -6.31 3.44
CA THR A 342 -25.36 -6.24 4.54
C THR A 342 -25.84 -4.81 4.76
N ASP A 343 -27.16 -4.58 4.77
CA ASP A 343 -27.73 -3.25 5.02
C ASP A 343 -27.34 -2.70 6.39
N GLY A 344 -26.85 -1.45 6.41
CA GLY A 344 -26.30 -0.76 7.57
C GLY A 344 -24.83 -1.08 7.88
N ALA A 345 -24.23 -2.11 7.29
CA ALA A 345 -22.84 -2.45 7.56
C ALA A 345 -21.90 -1.39 6.96
N PRO A 346 -20.82 -1.00 7.66
CA PRO A 346 -19.84 -0.08 7.10
C PRO A 346 -19.12 -0.76 5.92
N VAL A 347 -19.07 -0.06 4.79
CA VAL A 347 -18.36 -0.52 3.59
C VAL A 347 -17.52 0.61 3.02
N THR A 348 -16.38 0.25 2.44
CA THR A 348 -15.51 1.17 1.69
C THR A 348 -15.60 0.82 0.21
N VAL A 349 -16.08 1.77 -0.59
CA VAL A 349 -16.16 1.66 -2.05
C VAL A 349 -14.91 2.29 -2.64
N ASP A 350 -14.20 1.57 -3.49
CA ASP A 350 -13.10 2.06 -4.32
C ASP A 350 -13.51 2.07 -5.79
N GLY A 351 -13.94 3.24 -6.27
CA GLY A 351 -14.32 3.51 -7.65
C GLY A 351 -13.16 3.56 -8.64
N ILE A 352 -11.89 3.53 -8.19
CA ILE A 352 -10.69 3.41 -9.05
C ILE A 352 -10.36 1.93 -9.26
N ALA A 353 -10.36 1.16 -8.17
CA ALA A 353 -10.06 -0.26 -8.21
C ALA A 353 -11.27 -1.12 -8.64
N GLY A 354 -12.49 -0.56 -8.59
CA GLY A 354 -13.71 -1.31 -8.89
C GLY A 354 -14.09 -2.29 -7.78
N THR A 355 -13.79 -1.97 -6.51
CA THR A 355 -13.96 -2.90 -5.39
C THR A 355 -14.78 -2.31 -4.25
N VAL A 356 -15.51 -3.14 -3.52
CA VAL A 356 -16.19 -2.81 -2.27
C VAL A 356 -15.60 -3.69 -1.18
N THR A 357 -15.17 -3.12 -0.06
CA THR A 357 -14.54 -3.85 1.06
C THR A 357 -15.26 -3.53 2.37
N ALA A 358 -15.04 -4.33 3.41
CA ALA A 358 -15.58 -4.03 4.74
C ALA A 358 -14.94 -2.72 5.25
N GLY A 359 -15.78 -1.78 5.69
CA GLY A 359 -15.32 -0.53 6.27
C GLY A 359 -15.03 -0.69 7.76
N SER A 360 -13.93 -0.13 8.24
CA SER A 360 -13.71 0.07 9.68
C SER A 360 -14.33 1.40 10.11
N HIS A 361 -15.11 1.40 11.20
CA HIS A 361 -15.53 2.65 11.84
C HIS A 361 -14.29 3.48 12.22
N ARG A 362 -14.33 4.79 11.94
CA ARG A 362 -13.33 5.74 12.45
C ARG A 362 -13.41 5.85 13.96
#